data_AF-A0A1X6Z1S0-F1
#
_entry.id   AF-A0A1X6Z1S0-F1
#
_cell.length_a   1.000
_cell.length_b   1.000
_cell.length_c   1.000
_cell.angle_alpha   90.00
_cell.angle_beta   90.00
_cell.angle_gamma   90.00
#
_symmetry.space_group_name_H-M   'P 1'
#
loop_
_entity.id
_entity.type
_entity.pdbx_description
1 polymer ?
#
loop_
_entity_poly.entity_id
_entity_poly.type
_entity_poly.pdbx_seq_one_letter_code
_entity_poly.pdbx_strand_id
1 'polypeptide(L)'
;MADIHLEMNGIDGTQRFLRQAKNKWPNDFWVYDTQLIFDLTITGDHESAMAAVAHLAEMEPGTKYEALVPALVHLKIGNEDEGIKYVTEFAERQFNQDGAKMNLFKRWFRNSSNWFVLGQDQQWLYRYLTYAELGRTDLAKIEIDEFLRESGENGRKIVLELVHAAGIPISQEAYSGSSKHLDVTITQYLGHLAEASGFKDFGLPEKN
;
A
#
# COMPACT_ATOMS: atom_id res chain seq x y z
N MET A 1 -9.86 -11.12 -19.20
CA MET A 1 -10.99 -12.00 -19.62
C MET A 1 -12.34 -11.44 -19.17
N ALA A 2 -12.46 -10.88 -17.95
CA ALA A 2 -13.65 -10.14 -17.56
C ALA A 2 -13.93 -8.90 -18.43
N ASP A 3 -12.90 -8.20 -18.92
CA ASP A 3 -13.07 -7.02 -19.78
C ASP A 3 -13.80 -7.33 -21.08
N ILE A 4 -13.47 -8.47 -21.71
CA ILE A 4 -14.16 -8.94 -22.93
C ILE A 4 -15.64 -9.23 -22.64
N HIS A 5 -15.95 -9.82 -21.48
CA HIS A 5 -17.34 -10.06 -21.09
C HIS A 5 -18.07 -8.77 -20.71
N LEU A 6 -17.37 -7.78 -20.13
CA LEU A 6 -17.93 -6.48 -19.78
C LEU A 6 -18.29 -5.69 -21.05
N GLU A 7 -17.39 -5.65 -22.03
CA GLU A 7 -17.62 -5.00 -23.33
C GLU A 7 -18.76 -5.66 -24.12
N MET A 8 -18.85 -6.99 -24.07
CA MET A 8 -19.85 -7.72 -24.87
C MET A 8 -21.22 -7.87 -24.20
N ASN A 9 -21.27 -7.96 -22.86
CA ASN A 9 -22.47 -8.38 -22.14
C ASN A 9 -22.83 -7.50 -20.94
N GLY A 10 -22.08 -6.43 -20.68
CA GLY A 10 -22.27 -5.55 -19.54
C GLY A 10 -22.01 -6.22 -18.18
N ILE A 11 -22.27 -5.47 -17.11
CA ILE A 11 -22.00 -5.87 -15.72
C ILE A 11 -22.67 -7.21 -15.37
N ASP A 12 -23.96 -7.36 -15.68
CA ASP A 12 -24.73 -8.58 -15.39
C ASP A 12 -24.17 -9.82 -16.13
N GLY A 13 -23.69 -9.62 -17.36
CA GLY A 13 -23.07 -10.68 -18.15
C GLY A 13 -21.77 -11.17 -17.53
N THR A 14 -20.92 -10.23 -17.10
CA THR A 14 -19.65 -10.55 -16.41
C THR A 14 -19.89 -11.22 -15.06
N GLN A 15 -20.88 -10.77 -14.28
CA GLN A 15 -21.27 -11.43 -13.03
C GLN A 15 -21.74 -12.87 -13.26
N ARG A 16 -22.54 -13.12 -14.30
CA ARG A 16 -22.95 -14.49 -14.67
C ARG A 16 -21.75 -15.34 -15.07
N PHE A 17 -20.81 -14.81 -15.85
CA PHE A 17 -19.58 -15.50 -16.22
C PHE A 17 -18.76 -15.87 -14.98
N LEU A 18 -18.49 -14.92 -14.08
CA LEU A 18 -17.71 -15.17 -12.87
C LEU A 18 -18.39 -16.20 -11.95
N ARG A 19 -19.72 -16.18 -11.84
CA ARG A 19 -20.47 -17.20 -11.09
C ARG A 19 -20.32 -18.59 -11.70
N GLN A 20 -20.39 -18.70 -13.03
CA GLN A 20 -20.17 -19.97 -13.73
C GLN A 20 -18.72 -20.44 -13.60
N ALA A 21 -17.76 -19.53 -13.66
CA ALA A 21 -16.34 -19.81 -13.50
C ALA A 21 -16.04 -20.37 -12.10
N LYS A 22 -16.58 -19.75 -11.03
CA LYS A 22 -16.47 -20.25 -9.64
C LYS A 22 -17.00 -21.67 -9.49
N ASN A 23 -18.09 -22.02 -10.16
CA ASN A 23 -18.63 -23.38 -10.11
C ASN A 23 -17.77 -24.40 -10.86
N LYS A 24 -17.17 -23.99 -11.99
CA LYS A 24 -16.42 -24.88 -12.87
C LYS A 24 -14.95 -25.05 -12.44
N TRP A 25 -14.37 -24.00 -11.87
CA TRP A 25 -12.97 -23.91 -11.46
C TRP A 25 -12.87 -23.28 -10.06
N PRO A 26 -13.42 -23.94 -9.01
CA PRO A 26 -13.49 -23.36 -7.66
C PRO A 26 -12.13 -23.19 -6.98
N ASN A 27 -11.07 -23.80 -7.50
CA ASN A 27 -9.73 -23.73 -6.92
C ASN A 27 -8.73 -22.98 -7.81
N ASP A 28 -9.21 -22.36 -8.90
CA ASP A 28 -8.34 -21.62 -9.81
C ASP A 28 -8.25 -20.17 -9.36
N PHE A 29 -7.03 -19.76 -9.01
CA PHE A 29 -6.70 -18.42 -8.53
C PHE A 29 -7.28 -17.29 -9.40
N TRP A 30 -7.16 -17.42 -10.72
CA TRP A 30 -7.60 -16.38 -11.66
C TRP A 30 -9.09 -16.04 -11.52
N VAL A 31 -9.93 -16.97 -11.06
CA VAL A 31 -11.37 -16.74 -10.89
C VAL A 31 -11.62 -15.71 -9.78
N TYR A 32 -10.93 -15.86 -8.66
CA TYR A 32 -11.09 -14.99 -7.49
C TYR A 32 -10.33 -13.68 -7.66
N ASP A 33 -9.15 -13.72 -8.30
CA ASP A 33 -8.40 -12.51 -8.64
C ASP A 33 -9.19 -11.64 -9.64
N THR A 34 -9.82 -12.26 -10.65
CA THR A 34 -10.70 -11.53 -11.59
C THR A 34 -11.95 -10.99 -10.89
N GLN A 35 -12.56 -11.74 -9.96
CA GLN A 35 -13.69 -11.25 -9.18
C GLN A 35 -13.30 -10.03 -8.34
N LEU A 36 -12.17 -10.10 -7.63
CA LEU A 36 -11.65 -9.01 -6.82
C LEU A 36 -11.45 -7.74 -7.65
N ILE A 37 -10.78 -7.85 -8.81
CA ILE A 37 -10.55 -6.71 -9.70
C ILE A 37 -11.90 -6.16 -10.20
N PHE A 38 -12.79 -7.03 -10.66
CA PHE A 38 -14.10 -6.63 -11.16
C PHE A 38 -14.93 -5.91 -10.10
N ASP A 39 -14.92 -6.41 -8.86
CA ASP A 39 -15.68 -5.79 -7.79
C ASP A 39 -15.09 -4.46 -7.35
N LEU A 40 -13.76 -4.36 -7.27
CA LEU A 40 -13.10 -3.10 -6.91
C LEU A 40 -13.21 -2.05 -8.02
N THR A 41 -13.17 -2.43 -9.29
CA THR A 41 -13.10 -1.46 -10.40
C THR A 41 -14.45 -1.13 -11.01
N ILE A 42 -15.41 -2.05 -10.98
CA ILE A 42 -16.68 -1.92 -11.73
C ILE A 42 -17.89 -1.86 -10.80
N THR A 43 -18.05 -2.79 -9.86
CA THR A 43 -19.32 -2.94 -9.11
C THR A 43 -19.33 -2.18 -7.78
N GLY A 44 -18.17 -1.99 -7.15
CA GLY A 44 -18.05 -1.49 -5.78
C GLY A 44 -18.52 -2.50 -4.72
N ASP A 45 -18.74 -3.77 -5.07
CA ASP A 45 -19.21 -4.81 -4.14
C ASP A 45 -18.08 -5.27 -3.21
N HIS A 46 -17.91 -4.56 -2.09
CA HIS A 46 -16.85 -4.83 -1.13
C HIS A 46 -16.99 -6.18 -0.43
N GLU A 47 -18.21 -6.69 -0.26
CA GLU A 47 -18.46 -7.95 0.43
C GLU A 47 -17.99 -9.10 -0.45
N SER A 48 -18.35 -9.04 -1.74
CA SER A 48 -17.85 -9.98 -2.74
C SER A 48 -16.32 -9.86 -2.92
N ALA A 49 -15.78 -8.64 -2.93
CA ALA A 49 -14.33 -8.41 -2.98
C ALA A 49 -13.62 -9.06 -1.79
N MET A 50 -14.05 -8.80 -0.55
CA MET A 50 -13.45 -9.41 0.65
C MET A 50 -13.60 -10.94 0.68
N ALA A 51 -14.73 -11.48 0.21
CA ALA A 51 -14.89 -12.93 0.09
C ALA A 51 -13.91 -13.52 -0.93
N ALA A 52 -13.65 -12.83 -2.05
CA ALA A 52 -12.64 -13.24 -3.01
C ALA A 52 -11.22 -13.18 -2.41
N VAL A 53 -10.90 -12.14 -1.65
CA VAL A 53 -9.61 -12.01 -0.93
C VAL A 53 -9.40 -13.14 0.06
N ALA A 54 -10.43 -13.49 0.83
CA ALA A 54 -10.35 -14.60 1.79
C ALA A 54 -10.00 -15.92 1.08
N HIS A 55 -10.65 -16.23 -0.04
CA HIS A 55 -10.32 -17.41 -0.84
C HIS A 55 -8.90 -17.35 -1.44
N LEU A 56 -8.46 -16.18 -1.91
CA LEU A 56 -7.09 -16.03 -2.41
C LEU A 56 -6.05 -16.25 -1.30
N ALA A 57 -6.32 -15.79 -0.08
CA ALA A 57 -5.46 -16.03 1.08
C ALA A 57 -5.38 -17.52 1.47
N GLU A 58 -6.46 -18.28 1.29
CA GLU A 58 -6.44 -19.74 1.49
C GLU A 58 -5.57 -20.45 0.43
N MET A 59 -5.60 -19.99 -0.81
CA MET A 59 -4.85 -20.58 -1.94
C MET A 59 -3.37 -20.21 -1.93
N GLU A 60 -3.06 -18.95 -1.64
CA GLU A 60 -1.70 -18.40 -1.58
C GLU A 60 -1.52 -17.65 -0.26
N PRO A 61 -1.26 -18.38 0.85
CA PRO A 61 -1.02 -17.77 2.15
C PRO A 61 0.16 -16.82 2.10
N GLY A 62 0.00 -15.64 2.67
CA GLY A 62 1.00 -14.59 2.59
C GLY A 62 0.47 -13.19 2.88
N THR A 63 1.41 -12.27 3.14
CA THR A 63 1.11 -10.89 3.54
C THR A 63 0.30 -10.12 2.51
N LYS A 64 0.37 -10.50 1.22
CA LYS A 64 -0.40 -9.87 0.15
C LYS A 64 -1.91 -10.01 0.37
N TYR A 65 -2.43 -11.23 0.43
CA TYR A 65 -3.88 -11.47 0.54
C TYR A 65 -4.39 -11.46 1.98
N GLU A 66 -3.51 -11.62 2.97
CA GLU A 66 -3.91 -11.56 4.39
C GLU A 66 -3.91 -10.15 4.99
N ALA A 67 -3.20 -9.18 4.37
CA ALA A 67 -3.13 -7.82 4.91
C ALA A 67 -3.14 -6.72 3.84
N LEU A 68 -2.28 -6.80 2.82
CA LEU A 68 -2.14 -5.70 1.84
C LEU A 68 -3.39 -5.47 0.98
N VAL A 69 -3.97 -6.54 0.43
CA VAL A 69 -5.19 -6.47 -0.39
C VAL A 69 -6.42 -6.14 0.47
N PRO A 70 -6.62 -6.71 1.67
CA PRO A 70 -7.62 -6.22 2.61
C PRO A 70 -7.52 -4.72 2.89
N ALA A 71 -6.31 -4.19 3.12
CA ALA A 71 -6.10 -2.75 3.29
C ALA A 71 -6.61 -1.95 2.09
N LEU A 72 -6.27 -2.37 0.87
CA LEU A 72 -6.75 -1.74 -0.36
C LEU A 72 -8.29 -1.71 -0.43
N VAL A 73 -8.95 -2.84 -0.17
CA VAL A 73 -10.41 -2.94 -0.23
C VAL A 73 -11.06 -1.97 0.76
N HIS A 74 -10.60 -1.96 2.03
CA HIS A 74 -11.13 -1.09 3.07
C HIS A 74 -10.88 0.40 2.80
N LEU A 75 -9.67 0.76 2.35
CA LEU A 75 -9.35 2.15 1.99
C LEU A 75 -10.17 2.64 0.80
N LYS A 76 -10.48 1.76 -0.17
CA LYS A 76 -11.25 2.12 -1.35
C LYS A 76 -12.71 2.45 -1.04
N ILE A 77 -13.31 1.80 -0.06
CA ILE A 77 -14.69 2.05 0.37
C ILE A 77 -14.82 3.11 1.45
N GLY A 78 -13.74 3.82 1.77
CA GLY A 78 -13.73 4.85 2.82
C GLY A 78 -13.79 4.30 4.25
N ASN A 79 -13.63 2.99 4.45
CA ASN A 79 -13.46 2.41 5.78
C ASN A 79 -12.00 2.54 6.22
N GLU A 80 -11.59 3.78 6.46
CA GLU A 80 -10.21 4.16 6.68
C GLU A 80 -9.58 3.48 7.91
N ASP A 81 -10.32 3.38 9.01
CA ASP A 81 -9.82 2.79 10.27
C ASP A 81 -9.38 1.32 10.07
N GLU A 82 -10.20 0.51 9.39
CA GLU A 82 -9.82 -0.88 9.08
C GLU A 82 -8.71 -0.93 8.03
N GLY A 83 -8.71 -0.01 7.06
CA GLY A 83 -7.62 0.13 6.10
C GLY A 83 -6.26 0.36 6.79
N ILE A 84 -6.20 1.33 7.71
CA ILE A 84 -5.01 1.66 8.51
C ILE A 84 -4.56 0.46 9.35
N LYS A 85 -5.51 -0.26 9.96
CA LYS A 85 -5.21 -1.46 10.74
C LYS A 85 -4.53 -2.54 9.90
N TYR A 86 -5.03 -2.82 8.70
CA TYR A 86 -4.40 -3.79 7.80
C TYR A 86 -3.04 -3.31 7.26
N VAL A 87 -2.86 -2.02 6.97
CA VAL A 87 -1.54 -1.47 6.61
C VAL A 87 -0.55 -1.62 7.76
N THR A 88 -0.98 -1.37 8.99
CA THR A 88 -0.15 -1.53 10.18
C THR A 88 0.28 -3.00 10.36
N GLU A 89 -0.67 -3.93 10.22
CA GLU A 89 -0.38 -5.36 10.28
C GLU A 89 0.59 -5.79 9.17
N PHE A 90 0.39 -5.31 7.94
CA PHE A 90 1.30 -5.56 6.84
C PHE A 90 2.71 -5.05 7.14
N ALA A 91 2.83 -3.81 7.62
CA ALA A 91 4.10 -3.18 7.97
C ALA A 91 4.83 -3.95 9.08
N GLU A 92 4.12 -4.40 10.11
CA GLU A 92 4.69 -5.21 11.19
C GLU A 92 5.20 -6.56 10.67
N ARG A 93 4.40 -7.25 9.84
CA ARG A 93 4.79 -8.55 9.27
C ARG A 93 6.02 -8.41 8.37
N GLN A 94 6.07 -7.40 7.50
CA GLN A 94 7.23 -7.17 6.63
C GLN A 94 8.48 -6.79 7.40
N PHE A 95 8.32 -5.91 8.39
CA PHE A 95 9.40 -5.57 9.30
C PHE A 95 10.01 -6.81 9.97
N ASN A 96 9.15 -7.71 10.46
CA ASN A 96 9.57 -8.94 11.12
C ASN A 96 10.23 -9.92 10.14
N GLN A 97 9.71 -10.08 8.93
CA GLN A 97 10.29 -10.93 7.90
C GLN A 97 11.68 -10.46 7.49
N ASP A 98 11.87 -9.15 7.26
CA ASP A 98 13.18 -8.61 6.91
C ASP A 98 14.14 -8.66 8.10
N GLY A 99 13.65 -8.42 9.31
CA GLY A 99 14.42 -8.61 10.54
C GLY A 99 14.88 -10.06 10.74
N ALA A 100 14.07 -11.04 10.37
CA ALA A 100 14.42 -12.47 10.46
C ALA A 100 15.52 -12.88 9.46
N LYS A 101 15.62 -12.18 8.32
CA LYS A 101 16.71 -12.38 7.35
C LYS A 101 18.04 -11.75 7.80
N MET A 102 18.02 -10.90 8.83
CA MET A 102 19.20 -10.25 9.39
C MET A 102 19.81 -11.07 10.54
N ASN A 103 21.14 -11.05 10.66
CA ASN A 103 21.77 -11.63 11.84
C ASN A 103 21.43 -10.82 13.10
N LEU A 104 21.54 -11.47 14.27
CA LEU A 104 21.09 -10.92 15.56
C LEU A 104 21.74 -9.57 15.88
N PHE A 105 23.03 -9.40 15.58
CA PHE A 105 23.78 -8.17 15.84
C PHE A 105 23.33 -7.02 14.93
N LYS A 106 23.13 -7.28 13.63
CA LYS A 106 22.62 -6.29 12.67
C LYS A 106 21.20 -5.84 13.05
N ARG A 107 20.34 -6.78 13.47
CA ARG A 107 18.98 -6.48 13.95
C ARG A 107 19.00 -5.62 15.21
N TRP A 108 19.81 -6.00 16.20
CA TRP A 108 19.97 -5.23 17.44
C TRP A 108 20.54 -3.83 17.19
N PHE A 109 21.58 -3.73 16.35
CA PHE A 109 22.19 -2.45 15.99
C PHE A 109 21.20 -1.56 15.24
N ARG A 110 20.47 -2.08 14.23
CA ARG A 110 19.45 -1.34 13.49
C ARG A 110 18.37 -0.80 14.44
N ASN A 111 17.81 -1.67 15.28
CA ASN A 111 16.75 -1.30 16.24
C ASN A 111 17.24 -0.22 17.22
N SER A 112 18.43 -0.38 17.77
CA SER A 112 19.03 0.56 18.71
C SER A 112 19.38 1.89 18.03
N SER A 113 19.99 1.85 16.84
CA SER A 113 20.39 3.06 16.12
C SER A 113 19.19 3.90 15.72
N ASN A 114 18.11 3.29 15.21
CA ASN A 114 16.92 4.08 14.84
C ASN A 114 16.22 4.64 16.08
N TRP A 115 16.14 3.88 17.17
CA TRP A 115 15.56 4.41 18.39
C TRP A 115 16.36 5.59 18.97
N PHE A 116 17.69 5.47 19.06
CA PHE A 116 18.54 6.53 19.60
C PHE A 116 18.70 7.74 18.67
N VAL A 117 18.67 7.54 17.35
CA VAL A 117 18.92 8.61 16.36
C VAL A 117 17.63 9.26 15.85
N LEU A 118 16.54 8.49 15.77
CA LEU A 118 15.29 8.89 15.12
C LEU A 118 14.07 8.88 16.06
N GLY A 119 14.17 8.28 17.25
CA GLY A 119 13.11 8.36 18.28
C GLY A 119 11.82 7.60 17.97
N GLN A 120 11.77 6.81 16.89
CA GLN A 120 10.53 6.23 16.39
C GLN A 120 10.67 4.74 16.05
N ASP A 121 9.53 4.06 15.84
CA ASP A 121 9.50 2.69 15.32
C ASP A 121 10.13 2.61 13.92
N GLN A 122 10.41 1.41 13.42
CA GLN A 122 10.95 1.22 12.06
C GLN A 122 9.89 0.83 11.03
N GLN A 123 8.64 0.69 11.48
CA GLN A 123 7.52 0.25 10.67
C GLN A 123 6.95 1.41 9.85
N TRP A 124 7.18 2.67 10.25
CA TRP A 124 6.79 3.87 9.50
C TRP A 124 7.21 3.81 8.03
N LEU A 125 8.42 3.31 7.75
CA LEU A 125 8.95 3.18 6.38
C LEU A 125 8.03 2.28 5.54
N TYR A 126 7.59 1.15 6.11
CA TYR A 126 6.68 0.24 5.44
C TYR A 126 5.27 0.85 5.34
N ARG A 127 4.78 1.52 6.39
CA ARG A 127 3.45 2.15 6.39
C ARG A 127 3.31 3.23 5.31
N TYR A 128 4.21 4.22 5.26
CA TYR A 128 4.09 5.30 4.27
C TYR A 128 4.24 4.78 2.84
N LEU A 129 5.16 3.83 2.60
CA LEU A 129 5.32 3.22 1.28
C LEU A 129 4.05 2.49 0.87
N THR A 130 3.47 1.69 1.76
CA THR A 130 2.21 0.99 1.49
C THR A 130 1.07 1.97 1.24
N TYR A 131 0.88 3.01 2.05
CA TYR A 131 -0.14 4.02 1.79
C TYR A 131 0.05 4.70 0.43
N ALA A 132 1.29 5.06 0.07
CA ALA A 132 1.61 5.68 -1.21
C ALA A 132 1.32 4.73 -2.39
N GLU A 133 1.73 3.46 -2.29
CA GLU A 133 1.46 2.42 -3.30
C GLU A 133 -0.05 2.16 -3.45
N LEU A 134 -0.81 2.21 -2.36
CA LEU A 134 -2.25 2.09 -2.38
C LEU A 134 -2.96 3.39 -2.83
N GLY A 135 -2.24 4.44 -3.21
CA GLY A 135 -2.81 5.70 -3.70
C GLY A 135 -3.30 6.65 -2.60
N ARG A 136 -3.14 6.30 -1.32
CA ARG A 136 -3.45 7.17 -0.17
C ARG A 136 -2.23 8.01 0.21
N THR A 137 -1.81 8.87 -0.73
CA THR A 137 -0.66 9.77 -0.53
C THR A 137 -0.86 10.74 0.64
N ASP A 138 -2.11 11.01 1.01
CA ASP A 138 -2.49 11.78 2.18
C ASP A 138 -2.12 11.08 3.49
N LEU A 139 -2.47 9.79 3.65
CA LEU A 139 -2.05 8.98 4.81
C LEU A 139 -0.54 8.78 4.83
N ALA A 140 0.07 8.53 3.66
CA ALA A 140 1.53 8.44 3.55
C ALA A 140 2.22 9.74 3.99
N LYS A 141 1.63 10.89 3.68
CA LYS A 141 2.14 12.20 4.11
C LYS A 141 2.06 12.37 5.63
N ILE A 142 0.97 11.93 6.26
CA ILE A 142 0.82 11.98 7.73
C ILE A 142 1.95 11.21 8.41
N GLU A 143 2.27 10.00 7.92
CA GLU A 143 3.38 9.18 8.45
C GLU A 143 4.74 9.90 8.31
N ILE A 144 5.00 10.51 7.15
CA ILE A 144 6.26 11.25 6.93
C ILE A 144 6.32 12.49 7.83
N ASP A 145 5.22 13.24 7.97
CA ASP A 145 5.17 14.44 8.80
C ASP A 145 5.35 14.10 10.28
N GLU A 146 4.78 13.00 10.75
CA GLU A 146 4.97 12.50 12.12
C GLU A 146 6.44 12.07 12.35
N PHE A 147 7.02 11.33 11.41
CA PHE A 147 8.44 10.98 11.43
C PHE A 147 9.34 12.22 11.51
N LEU A 148 9.10 13.23 10.66
CA LEU A 148 9.88 14.47 10.63
C LEU A 148 9.76 15.29 11.92
N ARG A 149 8.56 15.29 12.53
CA ARG A 149 8.31 15.97 13.81
C ARG A 149 9.17 15.41 14.93
N GLU A 150 9.39 14.09 14.94
CA GLU A 150 10.14 13.40 16.00
C GLU A 150 11.65 13.39 15.76
N SER A 151 12.07 13.23 14.51
CA SER A 151 13.48 13.04 14.14
C SER A 151 14.19 14.32 13.68
N GLY A 152 13.46 15.41 13.44
CA GLY A 152 13.99 16.72 13.14
C GLY A 152 14.92 16.76 11.92
N GLU A 153 16.13 17.33 12.08
CA GLU A 153 17.08 17.49 10.97
C GLU A 153 17.57 16.13 10.42
N ASN A 154 17.74 15.13 11.27
CA ASN A 154 18.17 13.80 10.84
C ASN A 154 17.10 13.11 9.98
N GLY A 155 15.83 13.24 10.38
CA GLY A 155 14.71 12.76 9.56
C GLY A 155 14.64 13.43 8.21
N ARG A 156 14.81 14.76 8.18
CA ARG A 156 14.82 15.51 6.92
C ARG A 156 15.87 14.97 5.94
N LYS A 157 17.09 14.68 6.42
CA LYS A 157 18.15 14.10 5.58
C LYS A 157 17.73 12.76 4.99
N ILE A 158 17.17 11.87 5.81
CA ILE A 158 16.69 10.55 5.37
C ILE A 158 15.60 10.69 4.31
N VAL A 159 14.59 11.53 4.54
CA VAL A 159 13.51 11.75 3.57
C VAL A 159 14.07 12.28 2.24
N LEU A 160 14.98 13.26 2.29
CA LEU A 160 15.60 13.79 1.08
C LEU A 160 16.48 12.75 0.35
N GLU A 161 17.18 11.87 1.07
CA GLU A 161 17.92 10.76 0.46
C GLU A 161 16.97 9.77 -0.26
N LEU A 162 15.82 9.44 0.35
CA LEU A 162 14.80 8.59 -0.27
C LEU A 162 14.24 9.22 -1.55
N VAL A 163 13.93 10.51 -1.50
CA VAL A 163 13.46 11.29 -2.67
C VAL A 163 14.52 11.32 -3.77
N HIS A 164 15.79 11.55 -3.40
CA HIS A 164 16.89 11.60 -4.35
C HIS A 164 17.13 10.24 -5.01
N ALA A 165 17.05 9.16 -4.25
CA ALA A 165 17.18 7.79 -4.75
C ALA A 165 16.05 7.41 -5.74
N ALA A 166 14.87 8.01 -5.59
CA ALA A 166 13.77 7.90 -6.55
C ALA A 166 13.98 8.74 -7.82
N GLY A 167 15.11 9.48 -7.94
CA GLY A 167 15.44 10.29 -9.11
C GLY A 167 14.68 11.62 -9.17
N ILE A 168 14.03 12.04 -8.08
CA ILE A 168 13.26 13.27 -8.05
C ILE A 168 14.18 14.45 -7.72
N PRO A 169 14.17 15.53 -8.52
CA PRO A 169 14.99 16.71 -8.24
C PRO A 169 14.60 17.38 -6.91
N ILE A 170 15.61 17.72 -6.11
CA ILE A 170 15.44 18.39 -4.81
C ILE A 170 16.01 19.80 -4.89
N SER A 171 15.21 20.78 -4.47
CA SER A 171 15.65 22.18 -4.42
C SER A 171 16.68 22.42 -3.31
N GLN A 172 17.54 23.43 -3.48
CA GLN A 172 18.49 23.82 -2.43
C GLN A 172 17.78 24.33 -1.16
N GLU A 173 16.62 24.94 -1.34
CA GLU A 173 15.75 25.42 -0.27
C GLU A 173 15.21 24.27 0.58
N ALA A 174 14.86 23.13 -0.03
CA ALA A 174 14.45 21.93 0.71
C ALA A 174 15.61 21.36 1.54
N TYR A 175 16.83 21.29 0.97
CA TYR A 175 18.04 20.89 1.71
C TYR A 175 18.34 21.82 2.88
N SER A 176 18.16 23.12 2.67
CA SER A 176 18.38 24.19 3.66
C SER A 176 17.31 24.22 4.75
N GLY A 177 16.27 23.38 4.67
CA GLY A 177 15.24 23.24 5.70
C GLY A 177 14.00 24.13 5.51
N SER A 178 13.76 24.66 4.31
CA SER A 178 12.51 25.36 4.02
C SER A 178 11.34 24.39 4.07
N SER A 179 10.45 24.56 5.05
CA SER A 179 9.27 23.70 5.24
C SER A 179 8.39 23.62 3.98
N LYS A 180 8.13 24.76 3.33
CA LYS A 180 7.34 24.82 2.10
C LYS A 180 7.96 24.01 0.95
N HIS A 181 9.26 24.09 0.77
CA HIS A 181 9.92 23.36 -0.31
C HIS A 181 10.04 21.87 0.01
N LEU A 182 10.28 21.53 1.28
CA LEU A 182 10.26 20.15 1.74
C LEU A 182 8.89 19.50 1.53
N ASP A 183 7.81 20.20 1.84
CA ASP A 183 6.43 19.75 1.65
C ASP A 183 6.10 19.46 0.18
N VAL A 184 6.49 20.36 -0.73
CA VAL A 184 6.34 20.16 -2.18
C VAL A 184 7.14 18.94 -2.64
N THR A 185 8.38 18.81 -2.19
CA THR A 185 9.24 17.68 -2.53
C THR A 185 8.66 16.34 -2.06
N ILE A 186 8.14 16.27 -0.82
CA ILE A 186 7.47 15.08 -0.29
C ILE A 186 6.22 14.76 -1.11
N THR A 187 5.39 15.76 -1.42
CA THR A 187 4.17 15.56 -2.21
C THR A 187 4.47 15.01 -3.60
N GLN A 188 5.50 15.54 -4.27
CA GLN A 188 5.96 15.03 -5.57
C GLN A 188 6.46 13.59 -5.46
N TYR A 189 7.19 13.26 -4.39
CA TYR A 189 7.67 11.92 -4.14
C TYR A 189 6.56 10.90 -3.90
N LEU A 190 5.58 11.24 -3.07
CA LEU A 190 4.43 10.37 -2.82
C LEU A 190 3.58 10.18 -4.08
N GLY A 191 3.41 11.23 -4.89
CA GLY A 191 2.78 11.13 -6.21
C GLY A 191 3.52 10.18 -7.14
N HIS A 192 4.85 10.29 -7.22
CA HIS A 192 5.68 9.39 -8.01
C HIS A 192 5.56 7.92 -7.57
N LEU A 193 5.54 7.65 -6.25
CA LEU A 193 5.35 6.31 -5.72
C LEU A 193 3.97 5.74 -6.09
N ALA A 194 2.91 6.54 -5.93
CA ALA A 194 1.56 6.14 -6.34
C ALA A 194 1.48 5.85 -7.84
N GLU A 195 2.19 6.63 -8.67
CA GLU A 195 2.29 6.39 -10.11
C GLU A 195 3.15 5.17 -10.48
N ALA A 196 4.10 4.77 -9.66
CA ALA A 196 4.90 3.56 -9.89
C ALA A 196 4.20 2.28 -9.42
N SER A 197 3.09 2.41 -8.67
CA SER A 197 2.40 1.29 -8.04
C SER A 197 1.82 0.29 -9.04
N GLY A 198 1.98 -1.00 -8.73
CA GLY A 198 1.31 -2.10 -9.42
C GLY A 198 -0.18 -2.24 -9.06
N PHE A 199 -0.70 -1.44 -8.13
CA PHE A 199 -2.11 -1.49 -7.72
C PHE A 199 -3.05 -0.67 -8.61
N LYS A 200 -2.52 0.00 -9.65
CA LYS A 200 -3.33 0.73 -10.63
C LYS A 200 -4.44 -0.12 -11.25
N ASP A 201 -4.17 -1.41 -11.46
CA ASP A 201 -5.10 -2.35 -12.07
C ASP A 201 -6.35 -2.61 -11.19
N PHE A 202 -6.27 -2.33 -9.88
CA PHE A 202 -7.40 -2.42 -8.96
C PHE A 202 -8.20 -1.12 -8.83
N GLY A 203 -7.77 -0.04 -9.50
CA GLY A 203 -8.29 1.31 -9.36
C GLY A 203 -7.95 1.93 -8.00
N LEU A 204 -7.43 3.16 -8.01
CA LEU A 204 -7.02 3.86 -6.80
C LEU A 204 -8.23 4.17 -5.88
N PRO A 205 -8.04 4.27 -4.55
CA PRO A 205 -9.06 4.72 -3.62
C PRO A 205 -9.61 6.10 -4.00
N GLU A 206 -10.92 6.29 -3.84
CA GLU A 206 -11.53 7.60 -4.00
C GLU A 206 -11.15 8.49 -2.80
N LYS A 207 -10.79 9.74 -3.05
CA LYS A 207 -10.56 10.72 -1.98
C LYS A 207 -11.92 11.15 -1.43
N ASN A 208 -12.18 10.85 -0.15
CA ASN A 208 -13.29 11.45 0.59
C ASN A 208 -12.98 12.88 1.00
#